data_AF-T0I203-F1
#
_entry.id   AF-T0I203-F1
#
_cell.length_a   1.000
_cell.length_b   1.000
_cell.length_c   1.000
_cell.angle_alpha   90.00
_cell.angle_beta   90.00
_cell.angle_gamma   90.00
#
_symmetry.space_group_name_H-M   'P 1'
#
loop_
_entity.id
_entity.type
_entity.pdbx_description
1 polymer ?
#
loop_
_entity_poly.entity_id
_entity_poly.type
_entity_poly.pdbx_seq_one_letter_code
_entity_poly.pdbx_strand_id
1 'polypeptide(L)'
;MHGRAHSAEHERVMAYLRHVENTKGTMSGPTDLQIKVQAEIASERRVQEILADLSDARRIQINRQGRGRAIVTFADRFDDSDEISARIRAQKPLDPNKAESPRNSTLNPQKSAASGVDSAQKELIGIARPQSPGSSGQKARKSAISSRPETRASTTRKKWPAAKGMPPSIENRNPAELNLDDSYQRSTDNGASRALITKIANGWDWRMCLPLVVSKRDDGTLWVIDGQHRLAAAKLRGDIPFLPCCVAVYGSVADEAAMFVAMNRTRKAMNRLDDFHAAIASGDSEAIVIARLITDAGFTVSRKTGSQSWVPGEVAFTSAIAKVLRKHGEKVCADALRTMAEAFPDEVLNAGASMFTALTKLAISPPEAYDPDRMFRTLLTRNQREWASFLNETKGGGDDRAMQLRQVLLMAYEEVPDDPDAATGCADDALPGSAEDWSEVVDA
;
A
#
# COMPACT_ATOMS: atom_id res chain seq x y z
N MET A 1 -19.17 -2.99 29.12
CA MET A 1 -19.51 -1.57 28.86
C MET A 1 -18.48 -0.83 27.99
N HIS A 2 -17.18 -1.15 28.04
CA HIS A 2 -16.15 -0.42 27.27
C HIS A 2 -16.27 -0.53 25.73
N GLY A 3 -16.72 -1.66 25.16
CA GLY A 3 -16.81 -1.83 23.69
C GLY A 3 -17.89 -0.98 22.98
N ARG A 4 -19.03 -0.69 23.63
CA ARG A 4 -20.09 0.16 23.04
C ARG A 4 -19.74 1.65 23.08
N ALA A 5 -19.01 2.09 24.11
CA ALA A 5 -18.57 3.48 24.24
C ALA A 5 -17.60 3.87 23.11
N HIS A 6 -16.66 3.00 22.77
CA HIS A 6 -15.68 3.25 21.70
C HIS A 6 -16.34 3.42 20.31
N SER A 7 -17.38 2.64 19.98
CA SER A 7 -18.10 2.78 18.71
C SER A 7 -18.86 4.11 18.60
N ALA A 8 -19.52 4.53 19.67
CA ALA A 8 -20.28 5.78 19.71
C ALA A 8 -19.37 7.02 19.65
N GLU A 9 -18.18 6.95 20.24
CA GLU A 9 -17.16 8.01 20.10
C GLU A 9 -16.67 8.14 18.66
N HIS A 10 -16.44 7.03 17.96
CA HIS A 10 -15.97 7.04 16.56
C HIS A 10 -17.04 7.62 15.62
N GLU A 11 -18.31 7.28 15.85
CA GLU A 11 -19.43 7.83 15.08
C GLU A 11 -19.61 9.33 15.31
N ARG A 12 -19.52 9.81 16.55
CA ARG A 12 -19.59 11.25 16.86
C ARG A 12 -18.44 12.03 16.22
N VAL A 13 -17.23 11.49 16.24
CA VAL A 13 -16.08 12.10 15.56
C VAL A 13 -16.28 12.12 14.05
N MET A 14 -16.71 11.02 13.44
CA MET A 14 -16.98 10.96 11.99
C MET A 14 -18.12 11.89 11.55
N ALA A 15 -19.20 11.99 12.32
CA ALA A 15 -20.30 12.90 12.07
C ALA A 15 -19.83 14.36 12.09
N TYR A 16 -19.00 14.73 13.07
CA TYR A 16 -18.41 16.07 13.13
C TYR A 16 -17.45 16.34 11.95
N LEU A 17 -16.58 15.39 11.61
CA LEU A 17 -15.63 15.55 10.50
C LEU A 17 -16.36 15.73 9.15
N ARG A 18 -17.42 14.94 8.89
CA ARG A 18 -18.27 15.10 7.70
C ARG A 18 -19.03 16.42 7.70
N HIS A 19 -19.51 16.85 8.87
CA HIS A 19 -20.16 18.15 8.98
C HIS A 19 -19.20 19.28 8.65
N VAL A 20 -17.96 19.25 9.17
CA VAL A 20 -16.92 20.25 8.88
C VAL A 20 -16.53 20.24 7.39
N GLU A 21 -16.38 19.06 6.79
CA GLU A 21 -16.10 18.90 5.37
C GLU A 21 -17.21 19.52 4.49
N ASN A 22 -18.49 19.30 4.87
CA ASN A 22 -19.64 19.81 4.13
C ASN A 22 -19.95 21.30 4.35
N THR A 23 -19.61 21.86 5.52
CA THR A 23 -19.98 23.25 5.86
C THR A 23 -18.86 24.26 5.65
N LYS A 24 -17.59 23.87 5.79
CA LYS A 24 -16.52 24.86 5.93
C LYS A 24 -15.64 25.08 4.71
N GLY A 25 -15.56 24.16 3.74
CA GLY A 25 -14.76 24.33 2.51
C GLY A 25 -13.33 24.89 2.69
N THR A 26 -12.76 24.89 3.90
CA THR A 26 -11.61 25.72 4.28
C THR A 26 -10.32 24.91 4.34
N MET A 27 -9.21 25.62 4.12
CA MET A 27 -7.85 25.11 3.93
C MET A 27 -7.24 24.34 5.12
N SER A 28 -7.84 24.36 6.30
CA SER A 28 -7.29 23.73 7.51
C SER A 28 -8.37 22.92 8.23
N GLY A 29 -8.11 21.64 8.46
CA GLY A 29 -8.99 20.73 9.17
C GLY A 29 -9.06 21.03 10.68
N PRO A 30 -10.06 20.47 11.38
CA PRO A 30 -10.32 20.80 12.78
C PRO A 30 -9.19 20.34 13.71
N THR A 31 -8.88 21.14 14.73
CA THR A 31 -7.88 20.81 15.77
C THR A 31 -8.39 19.71 16.71
N ASP A 32 -7.48 19.06 17.46
CA ASP A 32 -7.88 18.03 18.43
C ASP A 32 -8.84 18.60 19.49
N LEU A 33 -8.62 19.84 19.92
CA LEU A 33 -9.48 20.56 20.86
C LEU A 33 -10.89 20.80 20.27
N GLN A 34 -10.99 21.18 18.99
CA GLN A 34 -12.28 21.38 18.30
C GLN A 34 -13.05 20.06 18.18
N ILE A 35 -12.39 18.97 17.80
CA ILE A 35 -13.01 17.65 17.74
C ILE A 35 -13.42 17.18 19.14
N LYS A 36 -12.57 17.39 20.15
CA LYS A 36 -12.88 17.03 21.54
C LYS A 36 -14.18 17.68 22.02
N VAL A 37 -14.31 18.99 21.83
CA VAL A 37 -15.48 19.75 22.28
C VAL A 37 -16.71 19.37 21.46
N GLN A 38 -16.61 19.32 20.14
CA GLN A 38 -17.79 19.16 19.29
C GLN A 38 -18.29 17.71 19.19
N ALA A 39 -17.39 16.73 19.30
CA ALA A 39 -17.75 15.30 19.34
C ALA A 39 -17.86 14.77 20.79
N GLU A 40 -17.78 15.65 21.79
CA GLU A 40 -17.92 15.33 23.22
C GLU A 40 -17.01 14.17 23.67
N ILE A 41 -15.73 14.27 23.32
CA ILE A 41 -14.72 13.27 23.66
C ILE A 41 -14.03 13.67 24.96
N ALA A 42 -13.73 12.69 25.82
CA ALA A 42 -13.23 12.95 27.17
C ALA A 42 -11.86 13.66 27.21
N SER A 43 -11.00 13.51 26.19
CA SER A 43 -9.68 14.17 26.13
C SER A 43 -9.14 14.26 24.70
N GLU A 44 -8.18 15.16 24.47
CA GLU A 44 -7.49 15.29 23.16
C GLU A 44 -6.65 14.05 22.83
N ARG A 45 -6.09 13.40 23.86
CA ARG A 45 -5.42 12.11 23.69
C ARG A 45 -6.37 11.05 23.13
N ARG A 46 -7.60 10.99 23.66
CA ARG A 46 -8.64 10.09 23.16
C ARG A 46 -9.06 10.43 21.73
N VAL A 47 -9.13 11.72 21.38
CA VAL A 47 -9.34 12.16 19.98
C VAL A 47 -8.23 11.64 19.07
N GLN A 48 -6.96 11.74 19.48
CA GLN A 48 -5.84 11.25 18.67
C GLN A 48 -5.88 9.73 18.47
N GLU A 49 -6.27 8.97 19.50
CA GLU A 49 -6.49 7.52 19.39
C GLU A 49 -7.60 7.20 18.39
N ILE A 50 -8.75 7.88 18.48
CA ILE A 50 -9.88 7.69 17.55
C ILE A 50 -9.49 8.06 16.12
N LEU A 51 -8.75 9.16 15.93
CA LEU A 51 -8.27 9.57 14.61
C LEU A 51 -7.26 8.58 14.02
N ALA A 52 -6.39 7.99 14.84
CA ALA A 52 -5.48 6.93 14.42
C ALA A 52 -6.28 5.68 14.00
N ASP A 53 -7.24 5.25 14.80
CA ASP A 53 -8.10 4.09 14.50
C ASP A 53 -8.90 4.30 13.20
N LEU A 54 -9.48 5.49 13.00
CA LEU A 54 -10.22 5.84 11.78
C LEU A 54 -9.31 5.94 10.55
N SER A 55 -8.07 6.39 10.73
CA SER A 55 -7.06 6.45 9.66
C SER A 55 -6.60 5.04 9.28
N ASP A 56 -6.34 4.17 10.26
CA ASP A 56 -5.97 2.76 10.04
C ASP A 56 -7.10 1.98 9.36
N ALA A 57 -8.35 2.27 9.73
CA ALA A 57 -9.55 1.77 9.07
C ALA A 57 -9.81 2.41 7.68
N ARG A 58 -8.96 3.33 7.23
CA ARG A 58 -9.09 4.09 5.97
C ARG A 58 -10.44 4.81 5.82
N ARG A 59 -11.05 5.21 6.93
CA ARG A 59 -12.27 6.04 6.94
C ARG A 59 -11.95 7.52 6.83
N ILE A 60 -10.74 7.90 7.22
CA ILE A 60 -10.20 9.26 7.05
C ILE A 60 -8.76 9.22 6.55
N GLN A 61 -8.28 10.31 5.97
CA GLN A 61 -6.87 10.57 5.70
C GLN A 61 -6.45 11.89 6.32
N ILE A 62 -5.37 11.88 7.10
CA ILE A 62 -4.82 13.07 7.77
C ILE A 62 -3.56 13.52 7.03
N ASN A 63 -3.65 14.66 6.34
CA ASN A 63 -2.51 15.29 5.67
C ASN A 63 -1.96 16.41 6.56
N ARG A 64 -0.72 16.28 7.01
CA ARG A 64 -0.04 17.32 7.81
C ARG A 64 0.81 18.19 6.88
N GLN A 65 0.53 19.49 6.82
CA GLN A 65 1.34 20.48 6.10
C GLN A 65 1.60 21.67 7.03
N GLY A 66 2.87 21.91 7.37
CA GLY A 66 3.26 22.99 8.28
C GLY A 66 2.64 22.88 9.68
N ARG A 67 2.16 24.00 10.24
CA ARG A 67 1.47 24.05 11.56
C ARG A 67 0.02 23.55 11.52
N GLY A 68 -0.52 23.17 10.36
CA GLY A 68 -1.90 22.75 10.17
C GLY A 68 -2.05 21.27 9.76
N ARG A 69 -3.27 20.74 9.87
CA ARG A 69 -3.64 19.42 9.36
C ARG A 69 -4.93 19.53 8.55
N ALA A 70 -5.02 18.82 7.44
CA ALA A 70 -6.27 18.57 6.73
C ALA A 70 -6.73 17.15 7.04
N ILE A 71 -8.03 16.96 7.26
CA ILE A 71 -8.64 15.65 7.46
C ILE A 71 -9.69 15.47 6.37
N VAL A 72 -9.48 14.51 5.48
CA VAL A 72 -10.43 14.12 4.43
C VAL A 72 -11.20 12.91 4.91
N THR A 73 -12.53 12.92 4.79
CA THR A 73 -13.33 11.72 5.10
C THR A 73 -13.64 10.96 3.82
N PHE A 74 -13.65 9.64 3.90
CA PHE A 74 -14.07 8.80 2.79
C PHE A 74 -15.52 8.37 2.99
N ALA A 75 -16.27 8.24 1.89
CA ALA A 75 -17.56 7.58 1.93
C ALA A 75 -17.37 6.18 2.50
N ASP A 76 -18.26 5.77 3.41
CA ASP A 76 -18.22 4.44 4.00
C ASP A 76 -18.27 3.40 2.87
N ARG A 77 -17.10 2.85 2.50
CA ARG A 77 -17.10 1.50 1.95
C ARG A 77 -17.67 0.66 3.06
N PHE A 78 -18.85 0.09 2.86
CA PHE A 78 -19.40 -0.93 3.75
C PHE A 78 -18.39 -2.09 3.76
N ASP A 79 -17.46 -2.01 4.72
CA ASP A 79 -16.52 -3.04 5.12
C ASP A 79 -16.98 -3.48 6.51
N ASP A 80 -17.91 -4.43 6.51
CA ASP A 80 -18.57 -5.01 7.68
C ASP A 80 -17.57 -5.63 8.69
N SER A 81 -16.30 -5.71 8.29
CA SER A 81 -15.15 -6.15 9.08
C SER A 81 -14.99 -5.41 10.42
N ASP A 82 -15.35 -4.12 10.52
CA ASP A 82 -15.26 -3.36 11.79
C ASP A 82 -16.41 -3.71 12.75
N GLU A 83 -17.62 -3.91 12.23
CA GLU A 83 -18.78 -4.31 13.05
C GLU A 83 -18.62 -5.75 13.56
N ILE A 84 -18.08 -6.64 12.70
CA ILE A 84 -17.70 -8.01 13.04
C ILE A 84 -16.58 -8.01 14.10
N SER A 85 -15.54 -7.20 13.93
CA SER A 85 -14.45 -7.06 14.91
C SER A 85 -14.94 -6.53 16.26
N ALA A 86 -15.93 -5.63 16.26
CA ALA A 86 -16.55 -5.12 17.48
C ALA A 86 -17.39 -6.19 18.20
N ARG A 87 -18.15 -7.03 17.47
CA ARG A 87 -18.92 -8.15 18.02
C ARG A 87 -18.01 -9.23 18.63
N ILE A 88 -16.90 -9.55 17.98
CA ILE A 88 -15.88 -10.48 18.48
C ILE A 88 -15.25 -9.96 19.79
N ARG A 89 -14.88 -8.67 19.84
CA ARG A 89 -14.35 -8.05 21.07
C ARG A 89 -15.38 -8.02 22.20
N ALA A 90 -16.66 -7.93 21.89
CA ALA A 90 -17.74 -7.92 22.87
C ALA A 90 -18.08 -9.32 23.43
N GLN A 91 -17.65 -10.41 22.77
CA GLN A 91 -17.91 -11.80 23.18
C GLN A 91 -16.79 -12.46 24.00
N LYS A 92 -15.69 -11.75 24.27
CA LYS A 92 -14.59 -12.29 25.07
C LYS A 92 -14.98 -12.36 26.57
N PRO A 93 -14.92 -13.53 27.24
CA PRO A 93 -15.17 -13.61 28.68
C PRO A 93 -14.15 -12.80 29.48
N LEU A 94 -14.60 -12.17 30.56
CA LEU A 94 -13.76 -11.51 31.57
C LEU A 94 -12.80 -12.52 32.21
N ASP A 95 -11.56 -12.09 32.46
CA ASP A 95 -10.48 -12.88 33.08
C ASP A 95 -10.94 -13.64 34.34
N PRO A 96 -10.64 -14.95 34.48
CA PRO A 96 -10.99 -15.73 35.66
C PRO A 96 -10.13 -15.44 36.91
N ASN A 97 -9.30 -14.40 36.90
CA ASN A 97 -8.33 -14.12 37.97
C ASN A 97 -8.58 -12.85 38.79
N LYS A 98 -9.82 -12.34 38.79
CA LYS A 98 -10.26 -11.31 39.75
C LYS A 98 -11.49 -11.78 40.50
N ALA A 99 -11.28 -12.67 41.47
CA ALA A 99 -12.26 -12.96 42.51
C ALA A 99 -11.90 -12.14 43.76
N GLU A 100 -12.71 -11.11 44.03
CA GLU A 100 -12.81 -10.50 45.35
C GLU A 100 -13.50 -11.49 46.31
N SER A 101 -12.86 -11.76 47.45
CA SER A 101 -13.46 -12.50 48.57
C SER A 101 -14.74 -11.82 49.05
N PRO A 102 -15.75 -12.59 49.47
CA PRO A 102 -15.97 -12.66 50.92
C PRO A 102 -16.46 -14.01 51.48
N ARG A 103 -15.97 -14.25 52.70
CA ARG A 103 -16.61 -14.86 53.89
C ARG A 103 -16.76 -16.39 53.98
N ASN A 104 -16.06 -16.88 55.02
CA ASN A 104 -16.26 -18.12 55.76
C ASN A 104 -17.73 -18.43 56.07
N SER A 105 -18.12 -19.70 55.90
CA SER A 105 -18.73 -20.48 56.98
C SER A 105 -18.61 -21.98 56.71
N THR A 106 -18.04 -22.65 57.71
CA THR A 106 -18.01 -24.08 58.05
C THR A 106 -19.17 -24.97 57.55
N LEU A 107 -18.85 -26.19 57.09
CA LEU A 107 -19.17 -27.47 57.75
C LEU A 107 -18.77 -28.68 56.85
N ASN A 108 -17.99 -29.59 57.42
CA ASN A 108 -17.75 -30.99 57.01
C ASN A 108 -18.75 -31.87 57.80
N PRO A 109 -18.80 -33.23 57.73
CA PRO A 109 -18.24 -34.22 56.80
C PRO A 109 -19.20 -35.40 56.44
N GLN A 110 -18.80 -36.30 55.51
CA GLN A 110 -18.95 -37.79 55.59
C GLN A 110 -18.38 -38.43 54.29
N LYS A 111 -17.22 -39.13 54.30
CA LYS A 111 -16.91 -40.55 54.66
C LYS A 111 -17.51 -41.65 53.76
N SER A 112 -16.66 -42.30 52.96
CA SER A 112 -16.42 -43.76 52.81
C SER A 112 -15.47 -43.98 51.60
N ALA A 113 -14.23 -44.48 51.77
CA ALA A 113 -13.79 -45.90 51.85
C ALA A 113 -14.10 -46.66 50.53
N ALA A 114 -13.21 -47.39 49.85
CA ALA A 114 -11.95 -48.04 50.24
C ALA A 114 -11.11 -48.49 49.00
N SER A 115 -9.84 -48.84 49.27
CA SER A 115 -8.96 -49.86 48.62
C SER A 115 -8.62 -49.73 47.12
N GLY A 116 -7.39 -49.87 46.62
CA GLY A 116 -6.11 -50.29 47.20
C GLY A 116 -5.33 -51.12 46.16
N VAL A 117 -4.02 -50.81 45.98
CA VAL A 117 -2.87 -51.66 45.54
C VAL A 117 -2.98 -52.42 44.18
N ASP A 118 -1.95 -52.64 43.35
CA ASP A 118 -0.50 -52.56 43.47
C ASP A 118 0.17 -52.53 42.06
N SER A 119 1.41 -52.06 42.09
CA SER A 119 2.57 -52.10 41.18
C SER A 119 2.71 -53.17 40.08
N ALA A 120 3.36 -52.82 38.95
CA ALA A 120 4.65 -53.42 38.51
C ALA A 120 5.14 -52.88 37.14
N GLN A 121 6.44 -52.57 37.10
CA GLN A 121 7.25 -52.18 35.93
C GLN A 121 7.56 -53.38 34.99
N LYS A 122 7.80 -53.09 33.70
CA LYS A 122 8.76 -53.82 32.88
C LYS A 122 9.25 -53.00 31.67
N GLU A 123 10.58 -52.90 31.56
CA GLU A 123 11.37 -52.34 30.46
C GLU A 123 11.44 -53.27 29.22
N LEU A 124 12.14 -52.75 28.18
CA LEU A 124 12.74 -53.34 26.96
C LEU A 124 12.08 -52.84 25.65
N ILE A 125 12.75 -52.34 24.59
CA ILE A 125 14.15 -52.30 24.11
C ILE A 125 14.30 -51.08 23.18
N GLY A 126 15.46 -50.40 23.23
CA GLY A 126 15.89 -49.41 22.23
C GLY A 126 16.65 -50.03 21.06
N ILE A 127 16.53 -49.41 19.87
CA ILE A 127 17.31 -49.77 18.68
C ILE A 127 18.34 -48.66 18.42
N ALA A 128 19.62 -49.03 18.55
CA ALA A 128 20.76 -48.18 18.25
C ALA A 128 21.26 -48.38 16.80
N ARG A 129 21.75 -47.31 16.21
CA ARG A 129 22.39 -47.23 14.88
C ARG A 129 23.89 -47.55 15.02
N PRO A 130 24.52 -48.32 14.11
CA PRO A 130 25.93 -48.70 14.26
C PRO A 130 26.89 -47.60 13.79
N GLN A 131 27.98 -47.41 14.56
CA GLN A 131 29.24 -46.79 14.12
C GLN A 131 30.31 -47.87 13.94
N SER A 132 31.28 -47.62 13.06
CA SER A 132 32.69 -48.10 13.08
C SER A 132 33.45 -47.51 11.89
N PRO A 133 34.79 -47.57 11.80
CA PRO A 133 35.81 -47.18 12.78
C PRO A 133 36.95 -46.33 12.11
N GLY A 134 37.88 -45.81 12.91
CA GLY A 134 38.91 -44.86 12.47
C GLY A 134 40.28 -45.42 12.09
N SER A 135 41.17 -44.49 11.73
CA SER A 135 42.64 -44.46 11.88
C SER A 135 43.05 -43.02 11.48
N SER A 136 44.17 -42.39 11.77
CA SER A 136 45.45 -42.67 12.45
C SER A 136 46.17 -41.32 12.47
N GLY A 137 46.91 -41.00 13.54
CA GLY A 137 47.45 -39.66 13.74
C GLY A 137 48.68 -39.29 12.92
N GLN A 138 48.96 -37.98 12.86
CA GLN A 138 50.30 -37.41 12.69
C GLN A 138 50.34 -36.01 13.34
N LYS A 139 51.27 -35.85 14.30
CA LYS A 139 51.70 -34.54 14.82
C LYS A 139 52.64 -33.90 13.81
N ALA A 140 52.44 -32.61 13.52
CA ALA A 140 53.43 -31.53 13.73
C ALA A 140 53.03 -30.27 12.96
N ARG A 141 52.96 -29.13 13.67
CA ARG A 141 53.83 -27.95 13.51
C ARG A 141 53.10 -26.70 14.03
N LYS A 142 53.74 -26.06 15.00
CA LYS A 142 53.40 -24.71 15.48
C LYS A 142 53.67 -23.72 14.35
N SER A 143 52.63 -23.03 13.90
CA SER A 143 52.75 -21.77 13.17
C SER A 143 51.94 -20.74 13.94
N ALA A 144 52.65 -19.79 14.55
CA ALA A 144 52.09 -18.64 15.22
C ALA A 144 51.34 -17.78 14.18
N ILE A 145 50.02 -17.81 14.23
CA ILE A 145 49.17 -16.89 13.47
C ILE A 145 48.80 -15.74 14.41
N SER A 146 49.16 -14.54 13.94
CA SER A 146 48.80 -13.23 14.45
C SER A 146 47.39 -13.19 15.04
N SER A 147 47.30 -12.96 16.35
CA SER A 147 46.05 -12.71 17.07
C SER A 147 45.53 -11.32 16.71
N ARG A 148 44.86 -11.21 15.57
CA ARG A 148 43.91 -10.12 15.31
C ARG A 148 42.68 -10.43 16.16
N PRO A 149 42.19 -9.53 17.02
CA PRO A 149 40.98 -9.81 17.79
C PRO A 149 39.82 -9.93 16.79
N GLU A 150 39.41 -11.16 16.52
CA GLU A 150 38.12 -11.43 15.91
C GLU A 150 37.09 -10.81 16.85
N THR A 151 36.54 -9.67 16.44
CA THR A 151 35.25 -9.20 16.93
C THR A 151 34.25 -10.27 16.51
N ARG A 152 34.12 -11.28 17.37
CA ARG A 152 33.10 -12.32 17.27
C ARG A 152 31.78 -11.58 17.41
N ALA A 153 31.23 -11.14 16.27
CA ALA A 153 29.91 -10.56 16.19
C ALA A 153 28.99 -11.59 16.85
N SER A 154 28.55 -11.26 18.06
CA SER A 154 27.59 -12.05 18.80
C SER A 154 26.32 -12.05 17.98
N THR A 155 26.16 -13.07 17.14
CA THR A 155 24.91 -13.34 16.45
C THR A 155 23.96 -13.91 17.50
N THR A 156 23.49 -13.03 18.39
CA THR A 156 22.36 -13.35 19.26
C THR A 156 21.19 -13.68 18.35
N ARG A 157 20.93 -14.98 18.18
CA ARG A 157 19.83 -15.48 17.37
C ARG A 157 18.56 -14.84 17.91
N LYS A 158 17.94 -13.98 17.11
CA LYS A 158 16.69 -13.29 17.46
C LYS A 158 15.68 -14.33 17.95
N LYS A 159 15.32 -14.26 19.23
CA LYS A 159 14.32 -15.14 19.82
C LYS A 159 12.94 -14.63 19.40
N TRP A 160 12.18 -15.48 18.72
CA TRP A 160 10.81 -15.20 18.32
C TRP A 160 9.84 -15.64 19.42
N PRO A 161 8.66 -15.02 19.55
CA PRO A 161 7.59 -15.53 20.40
C PRO A 161 7.18 -16.96 20.02
N ALA A 162 6.56 -17.69 20.95
CA ALA A 162 6.02 -19.00 20.67
C ALA A 162 4.99 -18.96 19.53
N ALA A 163 5.02 -19.98 18.67
CA ALA A 163 3.99 -20.16 17.65
C ALA A 163 2.62 -20.33 18.32
N LYS A 164 1.58 -19.81 17.68
CA LYS A 164 0.20 -19.89 18.17
C LYS A 164 -0.56 -20.97 17.42
N GLY A 165 -1.39 -21.73 18.15
CA GLY A 165 -2.25 -22.76 17.57
C GLY A 165 -1.51 -24.01 17.11
N MET A 166 -2.25 -24.94 16.53
CA MET A 166 -1.73 -26.16 15.91
C MET A 166 -1.52 -25.93 14.41
N PRO A 167 -0.56 -26.64 13.77
CA PRO A 167 -0.39 -26.55 12.33
C PRO A 167 -1.65 -27.04 11.60
N PRO A 168 -2.06 -26.37 10.51
CA PRO A 168 -3.17 -26.84 9.69
C PRO A 168 -2.79 -28.10 8.89
N SER A 169 -3.78 -28.87 8.47
CA SER A 169 -3.63 -29.93 7.48
C SER A 169 -3.93 -29.40 6.06
N ILE A 170 -3.30 -30.00 5.05
CA ILE A 170 -3.60 -29.75 3.64
C ILE A 170 -4.39 -30.92 3.11
N GLU A 171 -5.61 -30.66 2.64
CA GLU A 171 -6.59 -31.67 2.28
C GLU A 171 -7.33 -31.28 1.00
N ASN A 172 -7.66 -32.26 0.16
CA ASN A 172 -8.57 -32.05 -0.97
C ASN A 172 -9.99 -32.37 -0.51
N ARG A 173 -10.89 -31.39 -0.57
CA ARG A 173 -12.27 -31.54 -0.09
C ARG A 173 -13.27 -31.34 -1.23
N ASN A 174 -14.31 -32.18 -1.26
CA ASN A 174 -15.37 -32.02 -2.24
C ASN A 174 -16.11 -30.69 -1.97
N PRO A 175 -16.41 -29.87 -3.00
CA PRO A 175 -17.16 -28.62 -2.82
C PRO A 175 -18.48 -28.79 -2.06
N ALA A 176 -19.14 -29.95 -2.16
CA ALA A 176 -20.40 -30.24 -1.48
C ALA A 176 -20.27 -30.43 0.03
N GLU A 177 -19.07 -30.76 0.54
CA GLU A 177 -18.79 -30.92 1.97
C GLU A 177 -18.51 -29.58 2.68
N LEU A 178 -18.34 -28.50 1.91
CA LEU A 178 -17.89 -27.20 2.39
C LEU A 178 -19.06 -26.23 2.60
N ASN A 179 -19.13 -25.69 3.82
CA ASN A 179 -20.15 -24.75 4.27
C ASN A 179 -19.61 -23.32 4.33
N LEU A 180 -20.51 -22.34 4.30
CA LEU A 180 -20.22 -20.92 4.48
C LEU A 180 -21.01 -20.40 5.67
N ASP A 181 -20.38 -19.53 6.45
CA ASP A 181 -21.01 -18.88 7.61
C ASP A 181 -21.34 -17.43 7.26
N ASP A 182 -22.63 -17.16 7.07
CA ASP A 182 -23.11 -15.85 6.65
C ASP A 182 -22.98 -14.77 7.74
N SER A 183 -22.64 -15.15 8.99
CA SER A 183 -22.54 -14.20 10.11
C SER A 183 -21.33 -13.25 10.01
N TYR A 184 -20.30 -13.64 9.26
CA TYR A 184 -19.07 -12.83 9.09
C TYR A 184 -18.54 -12.79 7.66
N GLN A 185 -19.14 -13.51 6.70
CA GLN A 185 -18.70 -13.51 5.31
C GLN A 185 -19.33 -12.39 4.49
N ARG A 186 -18.70 -12.09 3.34
CA ARG A 186 -19.25 -11.09 2.41
C ARG A 186 -20.44 -11.69 1.68
N SER A 187 -21.52 -10.93 1.56
CA SER A 187 -22.63 -11.31 0.69
C SER A 187 -22.15 -11.59 -0.73
N THR A 188 -22.48 -12.77 -1.25
CA THR A 188 -22.24 -13.18 -2.65
C THR A 188 -23.32 -12.68 -3.60
N ASP A 189 -24.40 -12.07 -3.08
CA ASP A 189 -25.59 -11.71 -3.84
C ASP A 189 -25.52 -10.35 -4.54
N ASN A 190 -24.48 -9.56 -4.28
CA ASN A 190 -24.27 -8.35 -5.06
C ASN A 190 -23.80 -8.68 -6.49
N GLY A 191 -24.18 -7.83 -7.45
CA GLY A 191 -23.86 -8.03 -8.87
C GLY A 191 -22.36 -8.19 -9.15
N ALA A 192 -21.50 -7.50 -8.39
CA ALA A 192 -20.06 -7.61 -8.51
C ALA A 192 -19.54 -9.01 -8.12
N SER A 193 -20.04 -9.58 -7.03
CA SER A 193 -19.67 -10.93 -6.59
C SER A 193 -20.15 -11.99 -7.56
N ARG A 194 -21.39 -11.88 -8.06
CA ARG A 194 -21.91 -12.79 -9.09
C ARG A 194 -21.07 -12.74 -10.36
N ALA A 195 -20.75 -11.54 -10.85
CA ALA A 195 -19.89 -11.37 -12.02
C ALA A 195 -18.49 -11.98 -11.81
N LEU A 196 -17.91 -11.81 -10.61
CA LEU A 196 -16.63 -12.43 -10.26
C LEU A 196 -16.71 -13.96 -10.24
N ILE A 197 -17.75 -14.53 -9.63
CA ILE A 197 -17.97 -15.98 -9.60
C ILE A 197 -18.08 -16.53 -11.02
N THR A 198 -18.89 -15.92 -11.88
CA THR A 198 -19.03 -16.30 -13.29
C THR A 198 -17.69 -16.18 -14.03
N LYS A 199 -16.92 -15.12 -13.79
CA LYS A 199 -15.59 -14.95 -14.39
C LYS A 199 -14.62 -16.07 -13.99
N ILE A 200 -14.58 -16.42 -12.70
CA ILE A 200 -13.74 -17.53 -12.20
C ILE A 200 -14.21 -18.87 -12.80
N ALA A 201 -15.53 -19.11 -12.87
CA ALA A 201 -16.08 -20.34 -13.43
C ALA A 201 -15.74 -20.52 -14.91
N ASN A 202 -15.90 -19.46 -15.72
CA ASN A 202 -15.60 -19.47 -17.15
C ASN A 202 -14.10 -19.58 -17.44
N GLY A 203 -13.27 -18.90 -16.64
CA GLY A 203 -11.81 -18.88 -16.79
C GLY A 203 -11.08 -19.75 -15.76
N TRP A 204 -11.65 -20.89 -15.38
CA TRP A 204 -11.09 -21.72 -14.31
C TRP A 204 -9.67 -22.16 -14.65
N ASP A 205 -8.71 -21.77 -13.80
CA ASP A 205 -7.30 -22.15 -13.91
C ASP A 205 -6.83 -22.68 -12.55
N TRP A 206 -6.42 -23.94 -12.50
CA TRP A 206 -5.90 -24.57 -11.27
C TRP A 206 -4.70 -23.82 -10.68
N ARG A 207 -3.90 -23.14 -11.51
CA ARG A 207 -2.75 -22.33 -11.06
C ARG A 207 -3.18 -21.08 -10.29
N MET A 208 -4.40 -20.61 -10.52
CA MET A 208 -5.01 -19.46 -9.82
C MET A 208 -5.85 -19.89 -8.61
N CYS A 209 -6.13 -21.19 -8.46
CA CYS A 209 -6.90 -21.74 -7.36
C CYS A 209 -6.03 -21.99 -6.13
N LEU A 210 -5.68 -20.91 -5.40
CA LEU A 210 -5.01 -21.06 -4.11
C LEU A 210 -5.90 -21.85 -3.13
N PRO A 211 -5.31 -22.63 -2.19
CA PRO A 211 -6.07 -23.38 -1.20
C PRO A 211 -7.07 -22.51 -0.42
N LEU A 212 -8.26 -23.05 -0.17
CA LEU A 212 -9.26 -22.45 0.70
C LEU A 212 -8.82 -22.55 2.15
N VAL A 213 -9.14 -21.55 2.96
CA VAL A 213 -8.93 -21.65 4.41
C VAL A 213 -10.21 -22.15 5.05
N VAL A 214 -10.12 -23.22 5.81
CA VAL A 214 -11.28 -23.95 6.32
C VAL A 214 -11.13 -24.18 7.82
N SER A 215 -12.18 -23.83 8.56
CA SER A 215 -12.38 -24.21 9.96
C SER A 215 -12.99 -25.60 10.02
N LYS A 216 -12.39 -26.50 10.79
CA LYS A 216 -13.04 -27.74 11.23
C LYS A 216 -13.57 -27.51 12.65
N ARG A 217 -14.89 -27.58 12.79
CA ARG A 217 -15.59 -27.45 14.08
C ARG A 217 -15.64 -28.79 14.82
N ASP A 218 -16.02 -28.76 16.10
CA ASP A 218 -16.02 -29.93 16.99
C ASP A 218 -16.93 -31.08 16.51
N ASP A 219 -18.01 -30.75 15.80
CA ASP A 219 -18.92 -31.69 15.15
C ASP A 219 -18.36 -32.32 13.86
N GLY A 220 -17.13 -31.93 13.47
CA GLY A 220 -16.45 -32.41 12.26
C GLY A 220 -16.84 -31.66 10.99
N THR A 221 -17.77 -30.70 11.06
CA THR A 221 -18.18 -29.91 9.89
C THR A 221 -17.08 -28.97 9.42
N LEU A 222 -17.05 -28.71 8.11
CA LEU A 222 -16.04 -27.89 7.45
C LEU A 222 -16.65 -26.56 6.98
N TRP A 223 -16.08 -25.46 7.44
CA TRP A 223 -16.57 -24.10 7.20
C TRP A 223 -15.48 -23.25 6.56
N VAL A 224 -15.74 -22.74 5.36
CA VAL A 224 -14.76 -21.93 4.63
C VAL A 224 -14.67 -20.55 5.27
N ILE A 225 -13.47 -20.14 5.68
CA ILE A 225 -13.15 -18.79 6.16
C ILE A 225 -12.75 -17.88 4.99
N ASP A 226 -11.88 -18.36 4.08
CA ASP A 226 -11.46 -17.60 2.89
C ASP A 226 -11.56 -18.46 1.62
N GLY A 227 -12.11 -17.86 0.57
CA GLY A 227 -12.28 -18.51 -0.74
C GLY A 227 -13.72 -18.77 -1.17
N GLN A 228 -14.70 -18.08 -0.58
CA GLN A 228 -16.12 -18.17 -0.95
C GLN A 228 -16.39 -18.10 -2.46
N HIS A 229 -15.75 -17.20 -3.22
CA HIS A 229 -15.99 -17.07 -4.66
C HIS A 229 -15.43 -18.26 -5.47
N ARG A 230 -14.32 -18.86 -5.01
CA ARG A 230 -13.74 -20.07 -5.62
C ARG A 230 -14.64 -21.28 -5.34
N LEU A 231 -15.14 -21.41 -4.11
CA LEU A 231 -16.12 -22.44 -3.78
C LEU A 231 -17.39 -22.29 -4.63
N ALA A 232 -17.94 -21.09 -4.70
CA ALA A 232 -19.15 -20.83 -5.48
C ALA A 232 -18.93 -21.07 -6.98
N ALA A 233 -17.77 -20.69 -7.54
CA ALA A 233 -17.44 -20.96 -8.93
C ALA A 233 -17.27 -22.47 -9.22
N ALA A 234 -16.63 -23.22 -8.32
CA ALA A 234 -16.52 -24.67 -8.43
C ALA A 234 -17.92 -25.34 -8.38
N LYS A 235 -18.77 -24.92 -7.44
CA LYS A 235 -20.17 -25.36 -7.35
C LYS A 235 -20.97 -25.02 -8.62
N LEU A 236 -20.76 -23.82 -9.18
CA LEU A 236 -21.42 -23.37 -10.40
C LEU A 236 -21.03 -24.21 -11.62
N ARG A 237 -19.75 -24.61 -11.74
CA ARG A 237 -19.30 -25.46 -12.84
C ARG A 237 -19.81 -26.90 -12.73
N GLY A 238 -19.91 -27.42 -11.50
CA GLY A 238 -20.38 -28.78 -11.22
C GLY A 238 -19.41 -29.91 -11.60
N ASP A 239 -18.34 -29.61 -12.34
CA ASP A 239 -17.35 -30.59 -12.83
C ASP A 239 -16.06 -30.64 -11.98
N ILE A 240 -15.93 -29.77 -10.98
CA ILE A 240 -14.74 -29.68 -10.13
C ILE A 240 -14.83 -30.71 -8.99
N PRO A 241 -13.98 -31.76 -8.98
CA PRO A 241 -14.14 -32.88 -8.05
C PRO A 241 -13.68 -32.56 -6.62
N PHE A 242 -12.77 -31.61 -6.45
CA PHE A 242 -12.25 -31.21 -5.15
C PHE A 242 -11.71 -29.77 -5.19
N LEU A 243 -11.54 -29.18 -4.01
CA LEU A 243 -10.78 -27.96 -3.80
C LEU A 243 -9.66 -28.21 -2.79
N PRO A 244 -8.43 -27.73 -3.05
CA PRO A 244 -7.38 -27.77 -2.06
C PRO A 244 -7.77 -26.89 -0.87
N CYS A 245 -7.62 -27.41 0.34
CA CYS A 245 -8.04 -26.77 1.58
C CYS A 245 -6.90 -26.83 2.61
N CYS A 246 -6.68 -25.71 3.28
CA CYS A 246 -5.87 -25.58 4.48
C CYS A 246 -6.83 -25.62 5.67
N VAL A 247 -6.91 -26.77 6.33
CA VAL A 247 -7.89 -27.06 7.39
C VAL A 247 -7.26 -26.85 8.76
N ALA A 248 -7.87 -25.99 9.57
CA ALA A 248 -7.43 -25.72 10.94
C ALA A 248 -8.62 -25.79 11.92
N VAL A 249 -8.31 -25.98 13.20
CA VAL A 249 -9.31 -25.93 14.28
C VAL A 249 -9.21 -24.57 14.96
N TYR A 250 -10.35 -23.92 15.17
CA TYR A 250 -10.47 -22.62 15.84
C TYR A 250 -11.28 -22.77 17.12
N GLY A 251 -11.02 -21.91 18.12
CA GLY A 251 -11.69 -21.99 19.42
C GLY A 251 -13.15 -21.53 19.39
N SER A 252 -13.53 -20.72 18.40
CA SER A 252 -14.87 -20.16 18.27
C SER A 252 -15.13 -19.57 16.88
N VAL A 253 -16.40 -19.34 16.55
CA VAL A 253 -16.82 -18.55 15.37
C VAL A 253 -16.20 -17.14 15.40
N ALA A 254 -16.01 -16.59 16.60
CA ALA A 254 -15.37 -15.29 16.78
C ALA A 254 -13.88 -15.31 16.36
N ASP A 255 -13.17 -16.42 16.60
CA ASP A 255 -11.80 -16.60 16.13
C ASP A 255 -11.74 -16.79 14.61
N GLU A 256 -12.70 -17.52 14.01
CA GLU A 256 -12.83 -17.66 12.56
C GLU A 256 -13.00 -16.28 11.90
N ALA A 257 -13.90 -15.47 12.44
CA ALA A 257 -14.18 -14.13 11.93
C ALA A 257 -12.98 -13.16 12.14
N ALA A 258 -12.25 -13.28 13.25
CA ALA A 258 -11.03 -12.50 13.47
C ALA A 258 -9.95 -12.86 12.43
N MET A 259 -9.83 -14.15 12.10
CA MET A 259 -8.93 -14.63 11.06
C MET A 259 -9.36 -14.16 9.68
N PHE A 260 -10.65 -14.19 9.35
CA PHE A 260 -11.19 -13.63 8.12
C PHE A 260 -10.77 -12.15 7.93
N VAL A 261 -10.95 -11.33 8.97
CA VAL A 261 -10.56 -9.91 8.95
C VAL A 261 -9.05 -9.77 8.79
N ALA A 262 -8.25 -10.50 9.58
CA ALA A 262 -6.80 -10.43 9.52
C ALA A 262 -6.25 -10.80 8.13
N MET A 263 -6.78 -11.87 7.50
CA MET A 263 -6.34 -12.34 6.18
C MET A 263 -6.72 -11.38 5.05
N ASN A 264 -7.82 -10.64 5.19
CA ASN A 264 -8.24 -9.67 4.17
C ASN A 264 -7.55 -8.32 4.36
N ARG A 265 -7.34 -7.87 5.60
CA ARG A 265 -6.68 -6.58 5.89
C ARG A 265 -5.17 -6.60 5.67
N THR A 266 -4.52 -7.74 5.92
CA THR A 266 -3.06 -7.85 5.78
C THR A 266 -2.59 -7.94 4.32
N ARG A 267 -3.50 -8.10 3.35
CA ARG A 267 -3.13 -8.11 1.92
C ARG A 267 -2.65 -6.74 1.50
N LYS A 268 -1.34 -6.59 1.35
CA LYS A 268 -0.76 -5.44 0.67
C LYS A 268 -1.05 -5.60 -0.83
N ALA A 269 -1.88 -4.72 -1.38
CA ALA A 269 -2.05 -4.65 -2.83
C ALA A 269 -0.67 -4.43 -3.48
N MET A 270 -0.42 -5.15 -4.57
CA MET A 270 0.76 -4.92 -5.39
C MET A 270 0.74 -3.45 -5.85
N ASN A 271 1.89 -2.77 -5.80
CA ASN A 271 1.91 -1.39 -6.25
C ASN A 271 1.87 -1.36 -7.78
N ARG A 272 1.33 -0.27 -8.36
CA ARG A 272 1.21 -0.10 -9.82
C ARG A 272 2.52 -0.25 -10.59
N LEU A 273 3.66 0.11 -9.98
CA LEU A 273 4.96 -0.12 -10.62
C LEU A 273 5.32 -1.60 -10.64
N ASP A 274 5.05 -2.34 -9.56
CA ASP A 274 5.26 -3.79 -9.52
C ASP A 274 4.33 -4.49 -10.52
N ASP A 275 3.06 -4.04 -10.62
CA ASP A 275 2.11 -4.48 -11.65
C ASP A 275 2.66 -4.25 -13.06
N PHE A 276 3.22 -3.07 -13.31
CA PHE A 276 3.78 -2.72 -14.61
C PHE A 276 5.02 -3.57 -14.97
N HIS A 277 5.93 -3.79 -14.02
CA HIS A 277 7.09 -4.67 -14.22
C HIS A 277 6.66 -6.12 -14.45
N ALA A 278 5.64 -6.60 -13.74
CA ALA A 278 5.05 -7.91 -13.98
C ALA A 278 4.39 -8.01 -15.37
N ALA A 279 3.69 -6.95 -15.80
CA ALA A 279 3.07 -6.88 -17.13
C ALA A 279 4.12 -7.00 -18.25
N ILE A 280 5.23 -6.26 -18.16
CA ILE A 280 6.36 -6.40 -19.10
C ILE A 280 6.88 -7.85 -19.11
N ALA A 281 7.14 -8.43 -17.94
CA ALA A 281 7.66 -9.79 -17.84
C ALA A 281 6.69 -10.84 -18.42
N SER A 282 5.37 -10.59 -18.35
CA SER A 282 4.35 -11.45 -18.95
C SER A 282 4.13 -11.24 -20.46
N GLY A 283 4.83 -10.28 -21.08
CA GLY A 283 4.70 -9.99 -22.51
C GLY A 283 3.49 -9.11 -22.87
N ASP A 284 2.95 -8.34 -21.93
CA ASP A 284 1.85 -7.42 -22.20
C ASP A 284 2.28 -6.35 -23.23
N SER A 285 1.58 -6.30 -24.36
CA SER A 285 1.97 -5.46 -25.50
C SER A 285 1.88 -3.96 -25.18
N GLU A 286 0.89 -3.53 -24.38
CA GLU A 286 0.75 -2.13 -23.98
C GLU A 286 1.91 -1.73 -23.06
N ALA A 287 2.25 -2.56 -22.07
CA ALA A 287 3.35 -2.33 -21.15
C ALA A 287 4.71 -2.29 -21.86
N ILE A 288 4.94 -3.16 -22.84
CA ILE A 288 6.15 -3.15 -23.67
C ILE A 288 6.26 -1.85 -24.48
N VAL A 289 5.17 -1.39 -25.09
CA VAL A 289 5.16 -0.11 -25.83
C VAL A 289 5.45 1.06 -24.90
N ILE A 290 4.85 1.10 -23.71
CA ILE A 290 5.12 2.15 -22.72
C ILE A 290 6.59 2.12 -22.29
N ALA A 291 7.16 0.94 -22.02
CA ALA A 291 8.57 0.80 -21.65
C ALA A 291 9.49 1.31 -22.76
N ARG A 292 9.21 0.95 -24.02
CA ARG A 292 9.93 1.48 -25.19
C ARG A 292 9.85 3.00 -25.25
N LEU A 293 8.66 3.60 -25.16
CA LEU A 293 8.47 5.06 -25.22
C LEU A 293 9.29 5.79 -24.14
N ILE A 294 9.36 5.22 -22.94
CA ILE A 294 10.14 5.77 -21.83
C ILE A 294 11.65 5.67 -22.14
N THR A 295 12.12 4.51 -22.60
CA THR A 295 13.53 4.29 -22.93
C THR A 295 14.00 5.11 -24.13
N ASP A 296 13.19 5.21 -25.19
CA ASP A 296 13.48 5.99 -26.39
C ASP A 296 13.57 7.50 -26.09
N ALA A 297 12.93 7.97 -25.03
CA ALA A 297 13.04 9.34 -24.54
C ALA A 297 14.23 9.55 -23.58
N GLY A 298 15.03 8.52 -23.28
CA GLY A 298 16.18 8.60 -22.39
C GLY A 298 15.87 8.38 -20.91
N PHE A 299 14.65 7.95 -20.57
CA PHE A 299 14.26 7.64 -19.19
C PHE A 299 14.32 6.15 -18.86
N THR A 300 14.29 5.84 -17.57
CA THR A 300 14.11 4.48 -17.05
C THR A 300 12.87 4.39 -16.17
N VAL A 301 12.30 3.20 -16.02
CA VAL A 301 11.11 3.00 -15.18
C VAL A 301 11.52 2.75 -13.73
N SER A 302 11.01 3.56 -12.81
CA SER A 302 11.34 3.42 -11.40
C SER A 302 10.91 2.06 -10.84
N ARG A 303 11.74 1.52 -9.94
CA ARG A 303 11.40 0.36 -9.09
C ARG A 303 10.86 0.75 -7.72
N LYS A 304 10.85 2.05 -7.42
CA LYS A 304 10.52 2.55 -6.09
C LYS A 304 9.27 3.42 -6.15
N THR A 305 8.43 3.23 -5.14
CA THR A 305 7.06 3.75 -5.15
C THR A 305 6.92 5.03 -4.33
N GLY A 306 7.91 5.34 -3.47
CA GLY A 306 7.91 6.52 -2.61
C GLY A 306 8.55 7.72 -3.31
N SER A 307 7.90 8.88 -3.22
CA SER A 307 8.42 10.13 -3.81
C SER A 307 9.80 10.52 -3.27
N GLN A 308 10.11 10.16 -2.02
CA GLN A 308 11.42 10.38 -1.39
C GLN A 308 12.55 9.49 -1.93
N SER A 309 12.21 8.53 -2.80
CA SER A 309 13.15 7.54 -3.32
C SER A 309 13.38 7.65 -4.82
N TRP A 310 12.72 8.62 -5.46
CA TRP A 310 12.89 8.92 -6.88
C TRP A 310 14.25 9.54 -7.13
N VAL A 311 14.86 9.12 -8.22
CA VAL A 311 16.17 9.61 -8.69
C VAL A 311 16.00 10.28 -10.05
N PRO A 312 16.96 11.12 -10.46
CA PRO A 312 16.98 11.66 -11.80
C PRO A 312 16.90 10.60 -12.89
N GLY A 313 16.26 10.94 -14.01
CA GLY A 313 16.13 10.04 -15.17
C GLY A 313 15.15 8.87 -14.97
N GLU A 314 14.41 8.82 -13.86
CA GLU A 314 13.38 7.81 -13.60
C GLU A 314 11.94 8.33 -13.77
N VAL A 315 11.08 7.49 -14.35
CA VAL A 315 9.64 7.71 -14.50
C VAL A 315 8.88 6.73 -13.61
N ALA A 316 8.00 7.26 -12.75
CA ALA A 316 7.14 6.47 -11.86
C ALA A 316 5.64 6.48 -12.27
N PHE A 317 5.28 7.19 -13.35
CA PHE A 317 3.90 7.52 -13.71
C PHE A 317 3.36 6.75 -14.92
N THR A 318 3.67 5.45 -15.00
CA THR A 318 3.29 4.57 -16.12
C THR A 318 1.79 4.55 -16.43
N SER A 319 0.93 4.69 -15.41
CA SER A 319 -0.52 4.76 -15.59
C SER A 319 -0.99 6.02 -16.35
N ALA A 320 -0.29 7.16 -16.21
CA ALA A 320 -0.61 8.38 -16.96
C ALA A 320 -0.25 8.21 -18.44
N ILE A 321 0.92 7.61 -18.72
CA ILE A 321 1.36 7.29 -20.08
C ILE A 321 0.37 6.31 -20.73
N ALA A 322 -0.02 5.23 -20.05
CA ALA A 322 -1.03 4.28 -20.54
C ALA A 322 -2.37 4.97 -20.89
N LYS A 323 -2.81 5.92 -20.05
CA LYS A 323 -4.05 6.68 -20.30
C LYS A 323 -3.97 7.53 -21.56
N VAL A 324 -2.84 8.20 -21.79
CA VAL A 324 -2.62 9.03 -22.99
C VAL A 324 -2.45 8.13 -24.22
N LEU A 325 -1.64 7.08 -24.12
CA LEU A 325 -1.38 6.12 -25.20
C LEU A 325 -2.68 5.56 -25.77
N ARG A 326 -3.59 5.07 -24.92
CA ARG A 326 -4.89 4.52 -25.34
C ARG A 326 -5.79 5.53 -26.03
N LYS A 327 -5.69 6.83 -25.69
CA LYS A 327 -6.60 7.87 -26.17
C LYS A 327 -6.06 8.67 -27.36
N HIS A 328 -4.75 8.85 -27.42
CA HIS A 328 -4.10 9.83 -28.30
C HIS A 328 -2.90 9.23 -29.08
N GLY A 329 -2.56 7.97 -28.83
CA GLY A 329 -1.52 7.25 -29.55
C GLY A 329 -0.10 7.53 -29.09
N GLU A 330 0.85 6.83 -29.71
CA GLU A 330 2.27 6.83 -29.30
C GLU A 330 2.96 8.17 -29.51
N LYS A 331 2.67 8.88 -30.62
CA LYS A 331 3.35 10.13 -30.97
C LYS A 331 3.22 11.18 -29.87
N VAL A 332 2.00 11.36 -29.34
CA VAL A 332 1.73 12.35 -28.28
C VAL A 332 2.48 12.01 -26.99
N CYS A 333 2.58 10.73 -26.64
CA CYS A 333 3.39 10.29 -25.51
C CYS A 333 4.89 10.54 -25.75
N ALA A 334 5.40 10.16 -26.92
CA ALA A 334 6.81 10.29 -27.27
C ALA A 334 7.25 11.74 -27.25
N ASP A 335 6.48 12.64 -27.87
CA ASP A 335 6.81 14.07 -27.94
C ASP A 335 6.87 14.67 -26.53
N ALA A 336 5.86 14.43 -25.69
CA ALA A 336 5.85 14.94 -24.32
C ALA A 336 6.98 14.38 -23.44
N LEU A 337 7.32 13.09 -23.58
CA LEU A 337 8.45 12.49 -22.85
C LEU A 337 9.78 13.08 -23.30
N ARG A 338 10.00 13.25 -24.62
CA ARG A 338 11.23 13.89 -25.14
C ARG A 338 11.37 15.33 -24.67
N THR A 339 10.30 16.12 -24.77
CA THR A 339 10.29 17.49 -24.23
C THR A 339 10.67 17.54 -22.76
N MET A 340 10.15 16.60 -21.93
CA MET A 340 10.54 16.52 -20.53
C MET A 340 12.00 16.10 -20.32
N ALA A 341 12.52 15.17 -21.14
CA ALA A 341 13.90 14.70 -21.04
C ALA A 341 14.90 15.80 -21.40
N GLU A 342 14.60 16.59 -22.43
CA GLU A 342 15.42 17.70 -22.89
C GLU A 342 15.33 18.91 -21.95
N ALA A 343 14.16 19.19 -21.38
CA ALA A 343 13.96 20.34 -20.50
C ALA A 343 14.53 20.12 -19.09
N PHE A 344 14.58 18.86 -18.61
CA PHE A 344 14.94 18.53 -17.23
C PHE A 344 16.01 17.42 -17.17
N PRO A 345 17.17 17.59 -17.83
CA PRO A 345 18.25 16.61 -17.77
C PRO A 345 18.76 16.49 -16.33
N ASP A 346 19.02 15.26 -15.88
CA ASP A 346 19.53 14.96 -14.53
C ASP A 346 18.69 15.49 -13.36
N GLU A 347 17.43 15.83 -13.60
CA GLU A 347 16.49 16.23 -12.56
C GLU A 347 15.52 15.11 -12.16
N VAL A 348 15.09 15.15 -10.89
CA VAL A 348 13.98 14.32 -10.42
C VAL A 348 12.67 14.89 -10.95
N LEU A 349 11.88 14.05 -11.63
CA LEU A 349 10.56 14.40 -12.18
C LEU A 349 9.48 14.59 -11.10
N ASN A 350 9.63 15.63 -10.28
CA ASN A 350 8.64 16.05 -9.29
C ASN A 350 7.31 16.38 -9.97
N ALA A 351 6.22 15.80 -9.48
CA ALA A 351 4.92 15.88 -10.13
C ALA A 351 4.93 15.50 -11.64
N GLY A 352 5.85 14.60 -12.06
CA GLY A 352 6.06 14.26 -13.47
C GLY A 352 4.81 13.79 -14.21
N ALA A 353 3.89 13.07 -13.54
CA ALA A 353 2.61 12.69 -14.13
C ALA A 353 1.77 13.90 -14.57
N SER A 354 1.77 14.97 -13.75
CA SER A 354 1.04 16.20 -14.03
C SER A 354 1.71 16.99 -15.13
N MET A 355 3.05 17.08 -15.15
CA MET A 355 3.82 17.72 -16.23
C MET A 355 3.57 17.02 -17.57
N PHE A 356 3.73 15.70 -17.61
CA PHE A 356 3.44 14.89 -18.78
C PHE A 356 1.99 15.09 -19.28
N THR A 357 1.02 15.04 -18.36
CA THR A 357 -0.40 15.21 -18.73
C THR A 357 -0.70 16.63 -19.21
N ALA A 358 -0.03 17.65 -18.66
CA ALA A 358 -0.18 19.05 -19.10
C ALA A 358 0.38 19.26 -20.51
N LEU A 359 1.60 18.78 -20.78
CA LEU A 359 2.26 18.87 -22.09
C LEU A 359 1.48 18.10 -23.16
N THR A 360 0.99 16.91 -22.85
CA THR A 360 0.14 16.16 -23.79
C THR A 360 -1.18 16.89 -24.09
N LYS A 361 -1.82 17.50 -23.08
CA LYS A 361 -3.02 18.34 -23.30
C LYS A 361 -2.72 19.58 -24.17
N LEU A 362 -1.55 20.20 -24.03
CA LEU A 362 -1.11 21.29 -24.90
C LEU A 362 -0.85 20.82 -26.33
N ALA A 363 -0.21 19.67 -26.51
CA ALA A 363 0.03 19.10 -27.83
C ALA A 363 -1.27 18.68 -28.55
N ILE A 364 -2.28 18.20 -27.80
CA ILE A 364 -3.57 17.77 -28.35
C ILE A 364 -4.48 18.97 -28.68
N SER A 365 -4.48 19.98 -27.82
CA SER A 365 -5.34 21.16 -27.94
C SER A 365 -4.53 22.42 -27.63
N PRO A 366 -3.65 22.83 -28.57
CA PRO A 366 -2.83 24.02 -28.40
C PRO A 366 -3.68 25.29 -28.44
N PRO A 367 -3.28 26.36 -27.72
CA PRO A 367 -3.87 27.69 -27.92
C PRO A 367 -3.56 28.25 -29.32
N GLU A 368 -4.25 29.32 -29.69
CA GLU A 368 -3.98 30.04 -30.94
C GLU A 368 -2.54 30.59 -30.93
N ALA A 369 -1.85 30.52 -32.07
CA ALA A 369 -0.44 30.89 -32.22
C ALA A 369 0.55 30.13 -31.30
N TYR A 370 0.21 28.91 -30.86
CA TYR A 370 1.12 28.07 -30.07
C TYR A 370 2.38 27.66 -30.83
N ASP A 371 3.52 28.12 -30.34
CA ASP A 371 4.87 27.68 -30.73
C ASP A 371 5.45 26.68 -29.71
N PRO A 372 5.70 25.41 -30.12
CA PRO A 372 6.38 24.42 -29.30
C PRO A 372 7.78 24.83 -28.82
N ASP A 373 8.54 25.59 -29.62
CA ASP A 373 9.91 25.98 -29.26
C ASP A 373 9.89 27.06 -28.18
N ARG A 374 8.98 28.04 -28.28
CA ARG A 374 8.70 28.98 -27.19
C ARG A 374 8.26 28.25 -25.92
N MET A 375 7.42 27.22 -26.00
CA MET A 375 7.01 26.44 -24.83
C MET A 375 8.19 25.68 -24.23
N PHE A 376 9.09 25.14 -25.06
CA PHE A 376 10.33 24.54 -24.57
C PHE A 376 11.18 25.57 -23.81
N ARG A 377 11.37 26.77 -24.36
CA ARG A 377 12.05 27.88 -23.66
C ARG A 377 11.35 28.24 -22.35
N THR A 378 10.01 28.23 -22.32
CA THR A 378 9.22 28.41 -21.09
C THR A 378 9.59 27.37 -20.04
N LEU A 379 9.66 26.09 -20.40
CA LEU A 379 10.02 25.02 -19.45
C LEU A 379 11.40 25.26 -18.83
N LEU A 380 12.37 25.77 -19.61
CA LEU A 380 13.73 26.09 -19.16
C LEU A 380 13.81 27.25 -18.16
N THR A 381 12.75 28.04 -17.99
CA THR A 381 12.74 29.19 -17.05
C THR A 381 12.82 28.76 -15.58
N ARG A 382 12.51 27.51 -15.27
CA ARG A 382 12.43 26.97 -13.90
C ARG A 382 12.82 25.50 -13.88
N ASN A 383 13.39 25.06 -12.77
CA ASN A 383 13.66 23.63 -12.57
C ASN A 383 12.36 22.86 -12.27
N GLN A 384 12.43 21.53 -12.32
CA GLN A 384 11.25 20.67 -12.16
C GLN A 384 10.63 20.74 -10.75
N ARG A 385 11.43 21.02 -9.73
CA ARG A 385 10.92 21.19 -8.35
C ARG A 385 10.08 22.47 -8.24
N GLU A 386 10.52 23.54 -8.88
CA GLU A 386 9.79 24.82 -8.92
C GLU A 386 8.47 24.67 -9.67
N TRP A 387 8.46 24.01 -10.84
CA TRP A 387 7.22 23.70 -11.55
C TRP A 387 6.24 22.89 -10.70
N ALA A 388 6.75 21.88 -9.99
CA ALA A 388 5.93 21.08 -9.09
C ALA A 388 5.37 21.88 -7.90
N SER A 389 6.05 22.95 -7.47
CA SER A 389 5.64 23.75 -6.30
C SER A 389 4.32 24.50 -6.51
N PHE A 390 4.00 24.87 -7.75
CA PHE A 390 2.70 25.47 -8.12
C PHE A 390 1.50 24.55 -7.86
N LEU A 391 1.75 23.26 -7.64
CA LEU A 391 0.73 22.27 -7.35
C LEU A 391 0.59 21.96 -5.86
N ASN A 392 1.30 22.67 -4.98
CA ASN A 392 1.24 22.45 -3.53
C ASN A 392 -0.15 22.74 -2.96
N GLU A 393 -0.86 23.73 -3.53
CA GLU A 393 -2.18 24.16 -3.08
C GLU A 393 -3.34 23.52 -3.86
N THR A 394 -3.04 22.75 -4.91
CA THR A 394 -4.07 22.11 -5.73
C THR A 394 -4.74 20.96 -4.97
N LYS A 395 -6.01 21.13 -4.60
CA LYS A 395 -6.80 20.16 -3.81
C LYS A 395 -7.48 19.06 -4.64
N GLY A 396 -7.14 18.94 -5.92
CA GLY A 396 -7.77 18.02 -6.87
C GLY A 396 -6.95 16.77 -7.21
N GLY A 397 -7.59 15.86 -7.96
CA GLY A 397 -6.98 14.62 -8.42
C GLY A 397 -5.92 14.84 -9.52
N GLY A 398 -5.46 13.75 -10.13
CA GLY A 398 -4.39 13.83 -11.15
C GLY A 398 -4.74 14.72 -12.36
N ASP A 399 -6.00 14.76 -12.78
CA ASP A 399 -6.43 15.60 -13.91
C ASP A 399 -6.49 17.09 -13.54
N ASP A 400 -7.01 17.43 -12.35
CA ASP A 400 -7.05 18.81 -11.85
C ASP A 400 -5.64 19.39 -11.70
N ARG A 401 -4.70 18.59 -11.19
CA ARG A 401 -3.28 18.97 -11.09
C ARG A 401 -2.64 19.20 -12.46
N ALA A 402 -2.99 18.39 -13.46
CA ALA A 402 -2.52 18.58 -14.82
C ALA A 402 -3.11 19.84 -15.46
N MET A 403 -4.38 20.14 -15.20
CA MET A 403 -5.04 21.36 -15.68
C MET A 403 -4.43 22.62 -15.04
N GLN A 404 -4.18 22.58 -13.73
CA GLN A 404 -3.50 23.67 -13.04
C GLN A 404 -2.10 23.90 -13.62
N LEU A 405 -1.31 22.83 -13.80
CA LEU A 405 0.03 22.97 -14.35
C LEU A 405 0.00 23.48 -15.80
N ARG A 406 -0.95 23.02 -16.62
CA ARG A 406 -1.17 23.56 -17.96
C ARG A 406 -1.44 25.06 -17.93
N GLN A 407 -2.28 25.54 -17.01
CA GLN A 407 -2.58 26.96 -16.90
C GLN A 407 -1.34 27.76 -16.49
N VAL A 408 -0.59 27.26 -15.52
CA VAL A 408 0.65 27.92 -15.05
C VAL A 408 1.70 27.97 -16.16
N LEU A 409 1.84 26.90 -16.94
CA LEU A 409 2.72 26.89 -18.11
C LEU A 409 2.31 27.94 -19.14
N LEU A 410 1.01 28.12 -19.40
CA LEU A 410 0.52 29.13 -20.33
C LEU A 410 0.73 30.56 -19.83
N MET A 411 0.57 30.82 -18.53
CA MET A 411 0.90 32.12 -17.95
C MET A 411 2.39 32.44 -18.11
N ALA A 412 3.27 31.47 -17.82
CA ALA A 412 4.71 31.64 -18.03
C ALA A 412 5.09 31.73 -19.51
N TYR A 413 4.31 31.08 -20.39
CA TYR A 413 4.50 31.15 -21.84
C TYR A 413 4.30 32.56 -22.36
N GLU A 414 3.25 33.25 -21.89
CA GLU A 414 2.96 34.65 -22.23
C GLU A 414 4.11 35.61 -21.85
N GLU A 415 4.88 35.30 -20.80
CA GLU A 415 6.02 36.09 -20.35
C GLU A 415 7.29 35.89 -21.20
N VAL A 416 7.43 34.75 -21.90
CA VAL A 416 8.59 34.46 -22.77
C VAL A 416 8.37 35.13 -24.12
N PRO A 417 9.32 35.89 -24.70
CA PRO A 417 9.16 36.50 -26.03
C PRO A 417 8.99 35.47 -27.17
N ASP A 418 8.24 35.84 -28.21
CA ASP A 418 8.11 35.07 -29.45
C ASP A 418 9.43 34.98 -30.21
N ASP A 419 10.14 36.11 -30.32
CA ASP A 419 11.45 36.20 -30.96
C ASP A 419 12.55 36.33 -29.89
N PRO A 420 13.48 35.36 -29.78
CA PRO A 420 14.58 35.42 -28.82
C PRO A 420 15.55 36.58 -29.09
N ASP A 421 15.63 37.09 -30.34
CA ASP A 421 16.59 38.12 -30.74
C ASP A 421 16.02 39.55 -30.58
N ALA A 422 14.69 39.70 -30.47
CA ALA A 422 14.03 41.00 -30.32
C ALA A 422 14.31 41.68 -28.98
N ALA A 423 14.65 40.93 -27.93
CA ALA A 423 15.00 41.48 -26.61
C ALA A 423 16.40 42.13 -26.58
N THR A 424 17.29 41.75 -27.49
CA THR A 424 18.68 42.23 -27.57
C THR A 424 18.85 43.50 -28.41
N GLY A 425 17.87 43.89 -29.22
CA GLY A 425 17.95 45.02 -30.16
C GLY A 425 17.75 46.42 -29.59
N CYS A 426 17.50 46.59 -28.28
CA CYS A 426 17.20 47.90 -27.68
C CYS A 426 18.39 48.56 -26.94
N ALA A 427 19.60 48.00 -27.00
CA ALA A 427 20.73 48.47 -26.18
C ALA A 427 21.88 49.19 -26.92
N ASP A 428 21.83 49.38 -28.25
CA ASP A 428 22.98 49.90 -29.02
C ASP A 428 22.79 51.28 -29.68
N ASP A 429 21.73 52.03 -29.37
CA ASP A 429 21.56 53.42 -29.84
C ASP A 429 21.78 54.45 -28.73
N ALA A 430 22.99 54.50 -28.15
CA ALA A 430 23.47 55.68 -27.41
C ALA A 430 24.97 55.66 -27.12
N LEU A 431 25.82 56.02 -28.10
CA LEU A 431 27.09 56.70 -27.80
C LEU A 431 27.37 57.80 -28.83
N PRO A 432 27.41 59.09 -28.45
CA PRO A 432 27.92 60.15 -29.31
C PRO A 432 29.46 60.13 -29.27
N GLY A 433 30.06 60.42 -30.42
CA GLY A 433 31.45 60.09 -30.72
C GLY A 433 32.56 60.84 -29.97
N SER A 434 33.76 60.31 -30.15
CA SER A 434 35.01 61.05 -30.16
C SER A 434 35.94 60.38 -31.15
N ALA A 435 36.19 61.07 -32.26
CA ALA A 435 37.32 60.81 -33.11
C ALA A 435 38.59 61.12 -32.33
N GLU A 436 39.47 60.14 -32.12
CA GLU A 436 40.89 60.40 -31.96
C GLU A 436 41.69 59.42 -32.82
N ASP A 437 42.39 60.07 -33.74
CA ASP A 437 43.45 59.67 -34.63
C ASP A 437 44.64 59.08 -33.86
N TRP A 438 45.10 57.89 -34.26
CA TRP A 438 46.47 57.42 -34.01
C TRP A 438 46.92 56.57 -35.20
N SER A 439 47.41 57.28 -36.22
CA SER A 439 48.35 56.72 -37.18
C SER A 439 49.70 56.38 -36.53
N GLU A 440 50.20 55.21 -36.90
CA GLU A 440 51.62 54.79 -36.91
C GLU A 440 52.39 54.54 -35.60
N VAL A 441 53.32 53.58 -35.73
CA VAL A 441 54.48 53.19 -34.90
C VAL A 441 54.27 51.88 -34.11
N VAL A 442 55.01 50.77 -34.28
CA VAL A 442 56.14 50.35 -35.13
C VAL A 442 56.23 48.80 -35.00
N ASP A 443 56.61 48.10 -36.08
CA ASP A 443 57.15 46.74 -36.06
C ASP A 443 58.50 46.65 -35.30
N ALA A 444 58.62 45.72 -34.34
CA ALA A 444 59.86 45.01 -33.99
C ALA A 444 59.58 43.84 -33.03
#